data_AF-A0AAV8P3C6-F1
#
_entry.id   AF-A0AAV8P3C6-F1
#
_cell.length_a   1.000
_cell.length_b   1.000
_cell.length_c   1.000
_cell.angle_alpha   90.00
_cell.angle_beta   90.00
_cell.angle_gamma   90.00
#
_symmetry.space_group_name_H-M   'P 1'
#
loop_
_entity.id
_entity.type
_entity.pdbx_description
1 polymer ?
#
loop_
_entity_poly.entity_id
_entity_poly.type
_entity_poly.pdbx_seq_one_letter_code
_entity_poly.pdbx_strand_id
1 'polypeptide(L)'
;MALQIHEAALMELGYEGGGLAVHVRLPDPPPPVLVARPDLPGDVPRLAVGLIIVPALVGLEAEAGRRLTSSHSSSSGALLAQLESTGVWSVALFIGKGEGEGEGALRWVDPQWQRTVGSLLRVVRFDRKPHVKPGHLVGRFDVSGWIRPRVDKGRRCDDDGGGISTLLAESMATPSRSLTNDPSRAPSGCKISKPLVALALLVLDSILVALIIAYVPYTKIDWDAYMSQVDGFLGGERHYTKLKGDTGPLVYPAGFLYVYSAIKFLTGGEVFPAQILFGILYIINLGIIFFVYIKTDLLPWWALALLCLSKRVHSIFILRLFNDCFAMTLLHASLALLLCQQWNLALTIFSGAVSIKMNVLLYAPPLFLLMLKALDVKGVCSALFGAALVQIILGLPFLLTYPVEYISRAFNLGRVFIHFWSVNFKFVPEEIFVSKEFACTLLVLQLLLLVVFAHFRWSKKGLFHLCKSKISDAFSIFSIQRFQSHESRTRPLNKEHIATVMFVGNFIGIVCARSLHYQFYSWYFYSLPFLLWKAPFPTSLRLILFAGAELSWNIYPSNSYSSFLLLCIHLFILWGVWIAPTEDEFVDEEPTEKKEE
;
A
#
# COMPACT_ATOMS: atom_id res chain seq x y z
N MET A 1 -14.24 -34.05 -34.58
CA MET A 1 -14.76 -32.88 -35.31
C MET A 1 -15.95 -32.35 -34.53
N ALA A 2 -15.71 -31.47 -33.56
CA ALA A 2 -16.73 -30.79 -32.77
C ALA A 2 -16.16 -29.42 -32.40
N LEU A 3 -16.85 -28.37 -32.86
CA LEU A 3 -16.47 -26.97 -32.82
C LEU A 3 -16.38 -26.46 -31.37
N GLN A 4 -15.20 -25.99 -30.96
CA GLN A 4 -15.02 -25.11 -29.81
C GLN A 4 -15.12 -23.67 -30.32
N ILE A 5 -16.22 -23.00 -30.00
CA ILE A 5 -16.38 -21.57 -30.30
C ILE A 5 -15.60 -20.79 -29.24
N HIS A 6 -14.51 -20.16 -29.67
CA HIS A 6 -13.70 -19.22 -28.91
C HIS A 6 -14.32 -17.82 -28.99
N GLU A 7 -14.77 -17.26 -27.87
CA GLU A 7 -15.24 -15.86 -27.74
C GLU A 7 -14.07 -14.83 -27.74
N ALA A 8 -13.09 -15.00 -28.62
CA ALA A 8 -11.99 -14.05 -28.84
C ALA A 8 -11.96 -13.47 -30.26
N ALA A 9 -12.96 -13.76 -31.10
CA ALA A 9 -12.98 -13.40 -32.53
C ALA A 9 -14.04 -12.35 -32.93
N LEU A 10 -14.59 -11.58 -31.98
CA LEU A 10 -15.62 -10.55 -32.26
C LEU A 10 -15.19 -9.12 -31.89
N MET A 11 -13.91 -8.79 -32.03
CA MET A 11 -13.40 -7.42 -31.87
C MET A 11 -12.51 -6.98 -33.05
N GLU A 12 -12.86 -7.44 -34.25
CA GLU A 12 -12.56 -6.72 -35.50
C GLU A 12 -13.84 -6.74 -36.33
N LEU A 13 -14.65 -5.70 -36.24
CA LEU A 13 -15.41 -5.17 -37.36
C LEU A 13 -15.73 -3.71 -37.03
N GLY A 14 -15.12 -2.83 -37.82
CA GLY A 14 -15.35 -1.40 -37.77
C GLY A 14 -16.82 -1.08 -37.93
N TYR A 15 -17.25 -0.09 -37.18
CA TYR A 15 -18.55 0.54 -37.29
C TYR A 15 -18.64 1.28 -38.63
N GLU A 16 -19.23 0.64 -39.64
CA GLU A 16 -19.87 1.34 -40.77
C GLU A 16 -21.24 0.71 -41.04
N GLY A 17 -22.30 1.49 -40.78
CA GLY A 17 -23.56 1.49 -41.54
C GLY A 17 -24.51 0.28 -41.45
N GLY A 18 -25.73 0.54 -40.95
CA GLY A 18 -26.97 -0.08 -41.45
C GLY A 18 -27.47 -1.31 -40.69
N GLY A 19 -28.69 -1.20 -40.14
CA GLY A 19 -29.31 -2.26 -39.35
C GLY A 19 -29.86 -3.44 -40.15
N LEU A 20 -29.90 -4.61 -39.50
CA LEU A 20 -30.88 -5.66 -39.72
C LEU A 20 -30.97 -6.56 -38.47
N ALA A 21 -32.17 -6.78 -37.93
CA ALA A 21 -32.39 -7.66 -36.79
C ALA A 21 -32.57 -9.11 -37.24
N VAL A 22 -31.84 -10.06 -36.65
CA VAL A 22 -32.04 -11.50 -36.84
C VAL A 22 -32.29 -12.15 -35.48
N HIS A 23 -33.52 -12.64 -35.27
CA HIS A 23 -33.91 -13.46 -34.13
C HIS A 23 -33.55 -14.92 -34.38
N VAL A 24 -32.79 -15.55 -33.47
CA VAL A 24 -32.56 -17.01 -33.48
C VAL A 24 -33.06 -17.59 -32.14
N ARG A 25 -34.05 -18.49 -32.20
CA ARG A 25 -34.53 -19.29 -31.06
C ARG A 25 -33.64 -20.54 -30.89
N LEU A 26 -33.25 -20.85 -29.66
CA LEU A 26 -32.69 -22.15 -29.27
C LEU A 26 -33.80 -23.07 -28.72
N PRO A 27 -33.71 -24.40 -28.88
CA PRO A 27 -34.67 -25.34 -28.32
C PRO A 27 -34.27 -25.81 -26.90
N ASP A 28 -35.25 -25.82 -25.99
CA ASP A 28 -35.22 -26.49 -24.69
C ASP A 28 -35.84 -27.91 -24.79
N PRO A 29 -35.44 -28.90 -23.98
CA PRO A 29 -34.38 -28.92 -22.96
C PRO A 29 -33.09 -29.69 -23.39
N PRO A 30 -31.93 -29.50 -22.72
CA PRO A 30 -30.66 -30.16 -23.10
C PRO A 30 -30.52 -31.61 -22.58
N PRO A 31 -29.76 -32.49 -23.26
CA PRO A 31 -29.60 -33.89 -22.88
C PRO A 31 -28.59 -34.10 -21.73
N PRO A 32 -28.73 -35.18 -20.93
CA PRO A 32 -27.84 -35.47 -19.80
C PRO A 32 -26.49 -36.03 -20.27
N VAL A 33 -25.39 -35.54 -19.71
CA VAL A 33 -24.03 -36.05 -19.95
C VAL A 33 -23.54 -36.81 -18.71
N LEU A 34 -23.32 -38.12 -18.87
CA LEU A 34 -22.61 -38.99 -17.93
C LEU A 34 -21.11 -38.67 -17.94
N VAL A 35 -20.50 -38.52 -16.76
CA VAL A 35 -19.03 -38.46 -16.60
C VAL A 35 -18.54 -39.75 -15.97
N ALA A 36 -17.80 -40.54 -16.74
CA ALA A 36 -17.04 -41.69 -16.26
C ALA A 36 -15.73 -41.23 -15.59
N ARG A 37 -15.41 -41.78 -14.42
CA ARG A 37 -14.09 -41.66 -13.77
C ARG A 37 -13.21 -42.84 -14.17
N PRO A 38 -11.89 -42.65 -14.37
CA PRO A 38 -10.92 -43.71 -14.24
C PRO A 38 -10.23 -43.66 -12.86
N ASP A 39 -10.07 -44.85 -12.29
CA ASP A 39 -9.37 -45.16 -11.04
C ASP A 39 -7.85 -45.00 -11.14
N LEU A 40 -7.20 -44.67 -10.01
CA LEU A 40 -5.87 -45.19 -9.64
C LEU A 40 -5.65 -45.06 -8.12
N PRO A 41 -5.01 -46.05 -7.45
CA PRO A 41 -4.81 -46.11 -6.00
C PRO A 41 -3.42 -45.60 -5.59
N GLY A 42 -3.31 -45.10 -4.35
CA GLY A 42 -2.01 -44.76 -3.75
C GLY A 42 -2.15 -44.00 -2.45
N ASP A 43 -1.97 -44.70 -1.34
CA ASP A 43 -1.98 -44.16 0.03
C ASP A 43 -0.88 -43.11 0.25
N VAL A 44 -1.27 -41.94 0.75
CA VAL A 44 -0.36 -40.96 1.37
C VAL A 44 -0.97 -40.50 2.70
N PRO A 45 -0.26 -40.61 3.84
CA PRO A 45 -0.82 -40.32 5.14
C PRO A 45 -1.11 -38.82 5.29
N ARG A 46 -2.33 -38.50 5.71
CA ARG A 46 -2.74 -37.15 6.09
C ARG A 46 -2.00 -36.73 7.36
N LEU A 47 -0.92 -35.95 7.22
CA LEU A 47 -0.32 -35.26 8.34
C LEU A 47 -1.19 -34.04 8.70
N ALA A 48 -1.80 -34.08 9.88
CA ALA A 48 -2.50 -32.93 10.46
C ALA A 48 -1.45 -31.89 10.92
N VAL A 49 -1.16 -30.90 10.07
CA VAL A 49 -0.41 -29.72 10.50
C VAL A 49 -1.38 -28.79 11.22
N GLY A 50 -1.46 -28.95 12.54
CA GLY A 50 -2.06 -27.96 13.42
C GLY A 50 -1.21 -26.70 13.40
N LEU A 51 -1.80 -25.60 12.91
CA LEU A 51 -1.19 -24.28 12.96
C LEU A 51 -1.11 -23.84 14.43
N ILE A 52 0.11 -23.71 14.94
CA ILE A 52 0.39 -23.13 16.26
C ILE A 52 0.00 -21.66 16.21
N ILE A 53 -1.13 -21.33 16.82
CA ILE A 53 -1.50 -19.97 17.20
C ILE A 53 -0.64 -19.62 18.42
N VAL A 54 0.14 -18.55 18.32
CA VAL A 54 0.82 -17.92 19.44
C VAL A 54 -0.22 -17.45 20.47
N PRO A 55 -0.17 -17.87 21.76
CA PRO A 55 -0.87 -17.18 22.82
C PRO A 55 0.13 -16.39 23.67
N ALA A 56 -0.14 -15.11 23.92
CA ALA A 56 0.04 -14.48 25.23
C ALA A 56 -0.24 -12.98 25.15
N LEU A 57 -1.47 -12.58 25.50
CA LEU A 57 -1.78 -11.23 25.94
C LEU A 57 -3.01 -11.26 26.84
N VAL A 58 -2.90 -11.90 28.00
CA VAL A 58 -3.73 -11.61 29.17
C VAL A 58 -2.89 -11.85 30.41
N GLY A 59 -2.39 -10.77 31.02
CA GLY A 59 -2.01 -10.74 32.42
C GLY A 59 -3.17 -10.11 33.18
N LEU A 60 -3.83 -10.89 34.03
CA LEU A 60 -4.66 -10.40 35.13
C LEU A 60 -4.68 -11.49 36.20
N GLU A 61 -4.11 -11.14 37.35
CA GLU A 61 -4.18 -11.87 38.61
C GLU A 61 -5.64 -11.98 39.09
N ALA A 62 -6.01 -13.13 39.67
CA ALA A 62 -6.69 -13.21 40.96
C ALA A 62 -7.10 -14.66 41.28
N GLU A 63 -7.21 -14.92 42.57
CA GLU A 63 -7.02 -16.18 43.26
C GLU A 63 -8.36 -16.73 43.82
N ALA A 64 -8.41 -18.07 43.96
CA ALA A 64 -9.22 -18.88 44.89
C ALA A 64 -10.78 -18.81 44.95
N GLY A 65 -11.42 -20.00 44.93
CA GLY A 65 -12.56 -20.27 45.84
C GLY A 65 -13.76 -21.13 45.38
N ARG A 66 -13.65 -22.46 45.52
CA ARG A 66 -14.64 -23.50 45.97
C ARG A 66 -16.17 -23.48 45.62
N ARG A 67 -16.59 -24.60 44.99
CA ARG A 67 -17.72 -25.57 45.21
C ARG A 67 -19.16 -25.13 45.58
N LEU A 68 -20.15 -25.70 44.87
CA LEU A 68 -21.37 -26.47 45.30
C LEU A 68 -22.55 -26.28 44.28
N THR A 69 -22.90 -27.29 43.46
CA THR A 69 -24.01 -28.30 43.53
C THR A 69 -25.41 -27.87 43.05
N SER A 70 -25.98 -28.70 42.13
CA SER A 70 -27.42 -29.03 41.87
C SER A 70 -28.40 -27.90 41.49
N SER A 71 -29.50 -28.04 40.74
CA SER A 71 -30.15 -29.07 39.89
C SER A 71 -31.42 -28.42 39.27
N HIS A 72 -31.88 -28.95 38.13
CA HIS A 72 -33.27 -28.97 37.60
C HIS A 72 -34.03 -27.75 37.00
N SER A 73 -34.36 -27.95 35.71
CA SER A 73 -35.68 -27.94 35.03
C SER A 73 -36.48 -26.66 34.69
N SER A 74 -36.67 -26.51 33.37
CA SER A 74 -37.93 -26.36 32.59
C SER A 74 -38.69 -25.04 32.40
N SER A 75 -39.00 -24.84 31.11
CA SER A 75 -40.21 -24.29 30.46
C SER A 75 -40.49 -22.78 30.43
N SER A 76 -40.21 -22.21 29.25
CA SER A 76 -41.09 -21.48 28.31
C SER A 76 -42.39 -20.81 28.79
N GLY A 77 -42.57 -19.54 28.42
CA GLY A 77 -43.88 -18.86 28.41
C GLY A 77 -43.79 -17.39 27.98
N ALA A 78 -44.50 -17.03 26.91
CA ALA A 78 -44.51 -15.75 26.19
C ALA A 78 -45.02 -14.53 27.00
N LEU A 79 -44.62 -13.30 26.62
CA LEU A 79 -45.55 -12.18 26.32
C LEU A 79 -44.86 -10.91 25.74
N LEU A 80 -45.37 -10.48 24.57
CA LEU A 80 -45.72 -9.11 24.09
C LEU A 80 -45.04 -7.88 24.76
N ALA A 81 -44.28 -7.06 24.04
CA ALA A 81 -44.65 -6.01 23.07
C ALA A 81 -44.70 -4.59 23.69
N GLN A 82 -44.12 -3.63 22.94
CA GLN A 82 -44.43 -2.19 22.90
C GLN A 82 -43.63 -1.23 23.83
N LEU A 83 -42.71 -0.45 23.24
CA LEU A 83 -42.62 1.02 23.40
C LEU A 83 -41.55 1.63 22.47
N GLU A 84 -41.93 2.77 21.90
CA GLU A 84 -41.28 3.52 20.81
C GLU A 84 -40.17 4.47 21.28
N SER A 85 -39.34 4.84 20.30
CA SER A 85 -38.62 6.12 20.15
C SER A 85 -37.34 6.34 20.97
N THR A 86 -36.21 6.33 20.25
CA THR A 86 -35.22 7.42 20.22
C THR A 86 -34.17 7.11 19.16
N GLY A 87 -33.91 8.09 18.29
CA GLY A 87 -33.06 7.96 17.11
C GLY A 87 -31.57 7.97 17.45
N VAL A 88 -30.86 6.96 16.93
CA VAL A 88 -29.43 6.97 16.62
C VAL A 88 -29.25 6.12 15.36
N TRP A 89 -28.84 6.71 14.24
CA TRP A 89 -28.51 5.94 13.02
C TRP A 89 -27.20 5.19 13.24
N SER A 90 -27.32 3.95 13.73
CA SER A 90 -26.28 2.94 13.70
C SER A 90 -26.49 2.09 12.44
N VAL A 91 -25.47 1.92 11.62
CA VAL A 91 -25.47 0.92 10.54
C VAL A 91 -25.42 -0.46 11.20
N ALA A 92 -26.60 -1.04 11.45
CA ALA A 92 -26.75 -2.42 11.87
C ALA A 92 -26.90 -3.31 10.63
N LEU A 93 -26.02 -4.30 10.48
CA LEU A 93 -26.17 -5.38 9.51
C LEU A 93 -27.40 -6.22 9.92
N PHE A 94 -28.55 -5.98 9.29
CA PHE A 94 -29.71 -6.87 9.40
C PHE A 94 -29.51 -8.07 8.49
N ILE A 95 -29.30 -9.27 9.05
CA ILE A 95 -29.64 -10.52 8.37
C ILE A 95 -31.11 -10.78 8.69
N GLY A 96 -32.00 -10.21 7.87
CA GLY A 96 -33.42 -10.54 7.90
C GLY A 96 -33.63 -11.94 7.35
N LYS A 97 -34.20 -12.82 8.18
CA LYS A 97 -34.73 -14.11 7.73
C LYS A 97 -36.11 -13.84 7.13
N GLY A 98 -36.15 -13.57 5.82
CA GLY A 98 -37.38 -13.55 5.05
C GLY A 98 -37.67 -14.96 4.55
N GLU A 99 -38.70 -15.60 5.11
CA GLU A 99 -39.37 -16.74 4.50
C GLU A 99 -40.23 -16.23 3.34
N GLY A 100 -40.03 -16.76 2.14
CA GLY A 100 -40.80 -16.38 0.94
C GLY A 100 -40.05 -16.64 -0.36
N GLU A 101 -40.21 -17.87 -0.86
CA GLU A 101 -40.09 -18.38 -2.24
C GLU A 101 -39.27 -17.60 -3.28
N GLY A 102 -38.23 -18.26 -3.79
CA GLY A 102 -37.43 -17.83 -4.94
C GLY A 102 -36.10 -18.58 -5.03
N GLU A 103 -36.14 -19.89 -5.31
CA GLU A 103 -34.94 -20.69 -5.54
C GLU A 103 -34.21 -20.21 -6.80
N GLY A 104 -32.97 -19.73 -6.67
CA GLY A 104 -32.14 -19.47 -7.84
C GLY A 104 -30.99 -18.49 -7.69
N ALA A 105 -30.22 -18.50 -6.59
CA ALA A 105 -28.86 -17.93 -6.57
C ALA A 105 -28.20 -18.15 -5.20
N LEU A 106 -27.40 -19.22 -5.04
CA LEU A 106 -26.33 -19.33 -4.02
C LEU A 106 -25.61 -20.67 -4.17
N ARG A 107 -24.83 -20.83 -5.23
CA ARG A 107 -23.75 -21.80 -5.31
C ARG A 107 -22.65 -21.19 -6.14
N TRP A 108 -21.64 -20.59 -5.50
CA TRP A 108 -20.24 -20.51 -5.95
C TRP A 108 -19.46 -19.81 -4.82
N VAL A 109 -19.29 -20.54 -3.72
CA VAL A 109 -18.28 -20.27 -2.69
C VAL A 109 -17.59 -21.60 -2.44
N ASP A 110 -16.26 -21.60 -2.41
CA ASP A 110 -15.43 -22.75 -2.09
C ASP A 110 -15.95 -23.48 -0.82
N PRO A 111 -16.36 -24.76 -0.91
CA PRO A 111 -16.87 -25.55 0.23
C PRO A 111 -15.85 -25.74 1.37
N GLN A 112 -14.57 -25.48 1.11
CA GLN A 112 -13.50 -25.54 2.10
C GLN A 112 -13.43 -24.23 2.92
N TRP A 113 -13.83 -23.10 2.34
CA TRP A 113 -13.86 -21.79 3.03
C TRP A 113 -15.07 -21.66 3.97
N GLN A 114 -16.25 -22.15 3.57
CA GLN A 114 -17.44 -22.15 4.43
C GLN A 114 -17.25 -22.99 5.71
N ARG A 115 -16.50 -24.10 5.63
CA ARG A 115 -16.22 -24.93 6.80
C ARG A 115 -15.25 -24.27 7.78
N THR A 116 -14.25 -23.56 7.29
CA THR A 116 -13.25 -22.85 8.12
C THR A 116 -13.85 -21.61 8.79
N VAL A 117 -14.67 -20.84 8.09
CA VAL A 117 -15.35 -19.65 8.66
C VAL A 117 -16.53 -20.05 9.55
N GLY A 118 -17.28 -21.09 9.19
CA GLY A 118 -18.40 -21.61 10.00
C GLY A 118 -17.99 -22.36 11.27
N SER A 119 -16.71 -22.71 11.42
CA SER A 119 -16.13 -23.24 12.66
C SER A 119 -15.49 -22.14 13.51
N LEU A 120 -14.87 -21.12 12.90
CA LEU A 120 -14.41 -19.91 13.61
C LEU A 120 -15.55 -19.09 14.23
N LEU A 121 -16.71 -19.00 13.56
CA LEU A 121 -17.89 -18.30 14.09
C LEU A 121 -18.69 -19.11 15.14
N ARG A 122 -18.35 -20.38 15.36
CA ARG A 122 -18.98 -21.23 16.38
C ARG A 122 -18.25 -21.25 17.72
N VAL A 123 -17.09 -20.60 17.83
CA VAL A 123 -16.24 -20.61 19.04
C VAL A 123 -16.33 -19.31 19.86
N VAL A 124 -17.13 -18.32 19.46
CA VAL A 124 -17.43 -17.15 20.31
C VAL A 124 -18.91 -17.15 20.69
N ARG A 125 -19.25 -17.93 21.73
CA ARG A 125 -20.46 -17.68 22.51
C ARG A 125 -20.10 -16.73 23.65
N PHE A 126 -20.61 -15.51 23.58
CA PHE A 126 -20.68 -14.63 24.73
C PHE A 126 -21.68 -15.19 25.74
N ASP A 127 -21.20 -15.50 26.93
CA ASP A 127 -22.01 -15.89 28.07
C ASP A 127 -22.75 -14.64 28.58
N ARG A 128 -24.08 -14.61 28.45
CA ARG A 128 -24.93 -13.54 28.99
C ARG A 128 -25.27 -13.87 30.45
N LYS A 129 -24.75 -13.12 31.42
CA LYS A 129 -25.39 -12.96 32.74
C LYS A 129 -26.34 -11.74 32.72
N PRO A 130 -27.61 -11.85 33.20
CA PRO A 130 -28.49 -10.70 33.37
C PRO A 130 -28.73 -10.29 34.84
N HIS A 131 -28.78 -8.97 35.03
CA HIS A 131 -29.53 -8.12 36.00
C HIS A 131 -29.46 -8.31 37.53
N VAL A 132 -29.00 -7.25 38.20
CA VAL A 132 -29.46 -6.80 39.53
C VAL A 132 -30.38 -5.57 39.33
N LYS A 133 -31.47 -5.51 40.10
CA LYS A 133 -32.53 -4.47 40.10
C LYS A 133 -32.08 -3.12 40.73
N PRO A 134 -32.80 -2.02 40.48
CA PRO A 134 -32.47 -0.69 41.01
C PRO A 134 -33.02 -0.47 42.42
N GLY A 135 -32.23 0.17 43.27
CA GLY A 135 -32.66 0.77 44.54
C GLY A 135 -32.29 2.25 44.55
N HIS A 136 -33.26 3.12 44.81
CA HIS A 136 -33.09 4.56 44.99
C HIS A 136 -32.24 4.85 46.24
N LEU A 137 -31.32 5.83 46.18
CA LEU A 137 -31.22 6.89 47.19
C LEU A 137 -30.31 8.06 46.74
N VAL A 138 -30.92 9.25 46.75
CA VAL A 138 -30.48 10.64 46.74
C VAL A 138 -29.03 10.95 47.18
N GLY A 139 -28.33 11.84 46.45
CA GLY A 139 -27.12 12.53 46.94
C GLY A 139 -26.40 13.47 45.95
N ARG A 140 -26.79 14.76 45.94
CA ARG A 140 -26.10 16.03 45.56
C ARG A 140 -24.85 16.08 44.63
N PHE A 141 -24.97 16.95 43.61
CA PHE A 141 -24.05 18.00 43.10
C PHE A 141 -22.55 17.97 43.47
N ASP A 142 -21.66 18.14 42.48
CA ASP A 142 -21.10 19.47 42.12
C ASP A 142 -20.42 19.47 40.74
N VAL A 143 -20.52 20.59 40.04
CA VAL A 143 -19.98 20.90 38.70
C VAL A 143 -19.12 22.15 38.85
N SER A 144 -17.79 22.05 38.73
CA SER A 144 -16.96 23.16 38.26
C SER A 144 -15.48 22.81 38.04
N GLY A 145 -14.94 23.34 36.94
CA GLY A 145 -13.51 23.45 36.64
C GLY A 145 -12.98 22.33 35.74
N TRP A 146 -12.36 22.54 34.59
CA TRP A 146 -11.50 23.65 34.16
C TRP A 146 -11.36 23.62 32.63
N ILE A 147 -11.57 24.77 31.96
CA ILE A 147 -11.08 25.04 30.60
C ILE A 147 -10.56 26.49 30.54
N ARG A 148 -9.33 26.65 30.01
CA ARG A 148 -8.69 27.84 29.38
C ARG A 148 -8.02 28.92 30.29
N PRO A 149 -7.16 29.81 29.73
CA PRO A 149 -5.75 29.55 29.40
C PRO A 149 -4.81 30.58 30.07
N ARG A 150 -3.50 30.30 30.10
CA ARG A 150 -2.50 31.18 30.72
C ARG A 150 -2.17 32.35 29.78
N VAL A 151 -2.49 33.57 30.21
CA VAL A 151 -2.09 34.84 29.58
C VAL A 151 -0.89 35.38 30.34
N ASP A 152 0.19 35.63 29.61
CA ASP A 152 1.37 36.35 30.06
C ASP A 152 1.01 37.81 30.40
N LYS A 153 1.40 38.24 31.60
CA LYS A 153 1.55 39.67 31.92
C LYS A 153 2.98 39.91 32.37
N GLY A 154 3.74 40.54 31.48
CA GLY A 154 4.98 41.20 31.82
C GLY A 154 4.75 42.24 32.91
N ARG A 155 5.70 42.31 33.84
CA ARG A 155 5.83 43.44 34.76
C ARG A 155 7.26 43.95 34.71
N ARG A 156 7.30 45.27 34.75
CA ARG A 156 8.37 46.21 34.42
C ARG A 156 9.33 46.37 35.59
N CYS A 157 10.55 46.78 35.25
CA CYS A 157 11.69 47.12 36.09
C CYS A 157 11.36 48.08 37.25
N ASP A 158 12.15 47.99 38.33
CA ASP A 158 12.75 49.13 39.03
C ASP A 158 14.03 48.68 39.78
N ASP A 159 14.84 49.67 40.14
CA ASP A 159 16.29 49.74 40.32
C ASP A 159 16.91 49.16 41.63
N ASP A 160 18.25 49.34 41.68
CA ASP A 160 19.20 49.29 42.80
C ASP A 160 19.92 47.93 43.00
N GLY A 161 21.25 47.82 43.06
CA GLY A 161 22.33 48.78 43.12
C GLY A 161 23.52 48.14 43.88
N GLY A 162 24.69 48.06 43.23
CA GLY A 162 26.01 48.07 43.89
C GLY A 162 26.60 46.77 44.49
N GLY A 163 27.88 46.53 44.18
CA GLY A 163 28.86 46.14 45.22
C GLY A 163 29.57 44.78 45.16
N ILE A 164 30.62 44.70 44.34
CA ILE A 164 31.99 44.22 44.65
C ILE A 164 32.18 42.99 45.58
N SER A 165 32.66 41.91 44.95
CA SER A 165 33.85 41.08 45.25
C SER A 165 34.30 40.84 46.71
N THR A 166 34.32 39.56 47.12
CA THR A 166 35.37 39.02 47.99
C THR A 166 35.60 37.52 47.78
N LEU A 167 36.85 37.19 47.46
CA LEU A 167 37.48 35.88 47.52
C LEU A 167 37.56 35.37 48.97
N LEU A 168 37.37 34.07 49.20
CA LEU A 168 38.42 33.14 49.64
C LEU A 168 37.84 31.80 50.14
N ALA A 169 38.63 30.77 49.91
CA ALA A 169 38.38 29.38 50.18
C ALA A 169 38.54 29.01 51.67
N GLU A 170 37.77 28.01 52.12
CA GLU A 170 38.14 27.03 53.15
C GLU A 170 37.13 25.87 53.03
N SER A 171 37.57 24.68 52.61
CA SER A 171 38.14 23.60 53.43
C SER A 171 37.08 22.67 54.01
N MET A 172 37.10 21.45 53.47
CA MET A 172 36.81 20.16 54.11
C MET A 172 35.65 20.06 55.12
N ALA A 173 34.56 19.43 54.68
CA ALA A 173 33.78 18.53 55.52
C ALA A 173 32.97 17.55 54.65
N THR A 174 33.43 16.31 54.53
CA THR A 174 32.56 15.17 54.24
C THR A 174 31.69 14.87 55.46
N PRO A 175 30.40 14.62 55.25
CA PRO A 175 29.74 13.56 56.00
C PRO A 175 29.06 12.57 55.05
N SER A 176 29.40 11.32 55.26
CA SER A 176 28.69 10.12 54.80
C SER A 176 27.20 10.19 55.15
N ARG A 177 26.31 9.97 54.16
CA ARG A 177 24.99 9.38 54.42
C ARG A 177 24.28 8.85 53.16
N SER A 178 23.78 7.63 53.35
CA SER A 178 22.67 6.94 52.68
C SER A 178 22.77 6.67 51.19
N LEU A 179 23.04 5.39 50.88
CA LEU A 179 22.43 4.67 49.76
C LEU A 179 20.91 4.92 49.78
N THR A 180 20.45 5.85 48.96
CA THR A 180 19.05 5.93 48.57
C THR A 180 18.81 4.85 47.53
N ASN A 181 18.08 3.81 47.95
CA ASN A 181 17.44 2.87 47.04
C ASN A 181 16.56 3.68 46.09
N ASP A 182 16.95 3.77 44.83
CA ASP A 182 16.13 4.30 43.74
C ASP A 182 15.09 3.23 43.36
N PRO A 183 13.80 3.40 43.69
CA PRO A 183 12.76 2.45 43.32
C PRO A 183 12.16 2.91 41.99
N SER A 184 12.96 2.92 40.92
CA SER A 184 12.46 3.23 39.58
C SER A 184 13.26 2.59 38.44
N ARG A 185 13.93 1.45 38.66
CA ARG A 185 14.25 0.51 37.58
C ARG A 185 13.15 -0.53 37.45
N ALA A 186 12.08 -0.16 36.76
CA ALA A 186 11.24 -1.16 36.12
C ALA A 186 12.17 -2.04 35.26
N PRO A 187 12.05 -3.39 35.31
CA PRO A 187 12.88 -4.25 34.49
C PRO A 187 12.65 -3.86 33.04
N SER A 188 13.70 -3.43 32.36
CA SER A 188 13.69 -3.11 30.94
C SER A 188 13.19 -4.34 30.19
N GLY A 189 11.91 -4.33 29.82
CA GLY A 189 11.34 -5.37 28.97
C GLY A 189 12.21 -5.53 27.73
N CYS A 190 12.44 -6.78 27.32
CA CYS A 190 13.27 -7.13 26.16
C CYS A 190 12.87 -6.26 24.96
N LYS A 191 13.68 -5.27 24.59
CA LYS A 191 13.44 -4.42 23.42
C LYS A 191 13.71 -5.26 22.18
N ILE A 192 12.64 -5.79 21.58
CA ILE A 192 12.72 -6.60 20.35
C ILE A 192 13.28 -5.73 19.21
N SER A 193 14.37 -6.20 18.59
CA SER A 193 15.06 -5.50 17.49
C SER A 193 14.28 -5.61 16.17
N LYS A 194 13.91 -4.48 15.56
CA LYS A 194 13.21 -4.43 14.26
C LYS A 194 13.97 -5.18 13.14
N PRO A 195 15.30 -5.03 12.98
CA PRO A 195 16.08 -5.86 12.05
C PRO A 195 15.96 -7.37 12.28
N LEU A 196 15.94 -7.82 13.53
CA LEU A 196 15.80 -9.25 13.86
C LEU A 196 14.42 -9.78 13.45
N VAL A 197 13.36 -9.01 13.70
CA VAL A 197 12.01 -9.36 13.27
C VAL A 197 11.91 -9.38 11.75
N ALA A 198 12.48 -8.39 11.06
CA ALA A 198 12.52 -8.35 9.60
C ALA A 198 13.25 -9.57 9.01
N LEU A 199 14.39 -9.97 9.59
CA LEU A 199 15.11 -11.17 9.17
C LEU A 199 14.27 -12.45 9.39
N ALA A 200 13.64 -12.58 10.55
CA ALA A 200 12.75 -13.72 10.84
C ALA A 200 11.58 -13.78 9.84
N LEU A 201 10.96 -12.63 9.55
CA LEU A 201 9.89 -12.53 8.56
C LEU A 201 10.37 -12.90 7.16
N LEU A 202 11.56 -12.46 6.72
CA LEU A 202 12.11 -12.87 5.42
C LEU A 202 12.29 -14.38 5.31
N VAL A 203 12.76 -15.04 6.38
CA VAL A 203 12.92 -16.50 6.39
C VAL A 203 11.56 -17.20 6.34
N LEU A 204 10.62 -16.78 7.18
CA LEU A 204 9.26 -17.35 7.20
C LEU A 204 8.55 -17.16 5.86
N ASP A 205 8.66 -15.98 5.27
CA ASP A 205 8.02 -15.66 4.00
C ASP A 205 8.70 -16.39 2.84
N SER A 206 10.02 -16.60 2.89
CA SER A 206 10.72 -17.46 1.91
C SER A 206 10.20 -18.90 1.92
N ILE A 207 9.93 -19.45 3.12
CA ILE A 207 9.31 -20.78 3.26
C ILE A 207 7.89 -20.75 2.69
N LEU A 208 7.09 -19.72 3.02
CA LEU A 208 5.74 -19.57 2.49
C LEU A 208 5.73 -19.51 0.96
N VAL A 209 6.62 -18.73 0.35
CA VAL A 209 6.79 -18.64 -1.10
C VAL A 209 7.12 -20.00 -1.71
N ALA A 210 8.05 -20.75 -1.13
CA ALA A 210 8.39 -22.10 -1.59
C ALA A 210 7.18 -23.05 -1.50
N LEU A 211 6.42 -22.98 -0.41
CA LEU A 211 5.18 -23.76 -0.25
C LEU A 211 4.11 -23.36 -1.26
N ILE A 212 3.95 -22.07 -1.57
CA ILE A 212 3.01 -21.60 -2.59
C ILE A 212 3.38 -22.17 -3.96
N ILE A 213 4.68 -22.12 -4.34
CA ILE A 213 5.15 -22.68 -5.62
C ILE A 213 4.89 -24.19 -5.67
N ALA A 214 5.12 -24.91 -4.58
CA ALA A 214 4.96 -26.36 -4.54
C ALA A 214 3.51 -26.83 -4.56
N TYR A 215 2.58 -26.08 -3.94
CA TYR A 215 1.23 -26.57 -3.65
C TYR A 215 0.09 -25.77 -4.29
N VAL A 216 0.34 -24.56 -4.81
CA VAL A 216 -0.71 -23.73 -5.43
C VAL A 216 -0.55 -23.70 -6.94
N PRO A 217 -1.58 -24.08 -7.72
CA PRO A 217 -1.50 -24.05 -9.17
C PRO A 217 -1.19 -22.66 -9.73
N TYR A 218 -0.34 -22.63 -10.76
CA TYR A 218 -0.08 -21.44 -11.56
C TYR A 218 -1.38 -20.88 -12.17
N THR A 219 -1.52 -19.55 -12.18
CA THR A 219 -2.67 -18.87 -12.77
C THR A 219 -2.24 -18.13 -14.02
N LYS A 220 -2.53 -18.73 -15.18
CA LYS A 220 -2.22 -18.15 -16.49
C LYS A 220 -3.02 -16.87 -16.74
N ILE A 221 -2.31 -15.76 -16.94
CA ILE A 221 -2.90 -14.48 -17.38
C ILE A 221 -2.07 -13.88 -18.51
N ASP A 222 -0.94 -13.23 -18.20
CA ASP A 222 -0.17 -12.49 -19.21
C ASP A 222 1.14 -13.17 -19.65
N TRP A 223 1.57 -14.26 -19.01
CA TRP A 223 2.86 -14.89 -19.30
C TRP A 223 3.05 -15.23 -20.78
N ASP A 224 2.11 -15.94 -21.39
CA ASP A 224 2.19 -16.34 -22.80
C ASP A 224 2.17 -15.12 -23.73
N ALA A 225 1.40 -14.09 -23.39
CA ALA A 225 1.39 -12.84 -24.13
C ALA A 225 2.75 -12.14 -24.04
N TYR A 226 3.39 -12.15 -22.86
CA TYR A 226 4.74 -11.62 -22.66
C TYR A 226 5.76 -12.42 -23.47
N MET A 227 5.70 -13.76 -23.45
CA MET A 227 6.61 -14.61 -24.23
C MET A 227 6.45 -14.37 -25.74
N SER A 228 5.21 -14.23 -26.23
CA SER A 228 4.93 -13.93 -27.64
C SER A 228 5.47 -12.57 -28.07
N GLN A 229 5.31 -11.54 -27.23
CA GLN A 229 5.85 -10.19 -27.48
C GLN A 229 7.38 -10.20 -27.50
N VAL A 230 8.00 -10.95 -26.58
CA VAL A 230 9.47 -11.14 -26.54
C VAL A 230 9.95 -11.89 -27.78
N ASP A 231 9.24 -12.92 -28.24
CA ASP A 231 9.60 -13.66 -29.45
C ASP A 231 9.59 -12.78 -30.70
N GLY A 232 8.57 -11.91 -30.85
CA GLY A 232 8.56 -10.91 -31.91
C GLY A 232 9.80 -10.01 -31.85
N PHE A 233 10.15 -9.52 -30.65
CA PHE A 233 11.31 -8.65 -30.45
C PHE A 233 12.64 -9.36 -30.76
N LEU A 234 12.83 -10.59 -30.26
CA LEU A 234 14.01 -11.40 -30.53
C LEU A 234 14.12 -11.81 -32.00
N GLY A 235 12.98 -11.99 -32.68
CA GLY A 235 12.88 -12.20 -34.13
C GLY A 235 13.21 -10.96 -34.99
N GLY A 236 13.57 -9.83 -34.37
CA GLY A 236 14.00 -8.61 -35.06
C GLY A 236 12.91 -7.56 -35.25
N GLU A 237 11.69 -7.79 -34.76
CA GLU A 237 10.61 -6.79 -34.87
C GLU A 237 10.92 -5.56 -34.02
N ARG A 238 10.75 -4.37 -34.62
CA ARG A 238 10.95 -3.05 -33.97
C ARG A 238 9.71 -2.17 -34.03
N HIS A 239 8.69 -2.56 -34.77
CA HIS A 239 7.45 -1.84 -34.89
C HIS A 239 6.52 -2.23 -33.72
N TYR A 240 6.37 -1.35 -32.72
CA TYR A 240 5.64 -1.64 -31.48
C TYR A 240 4.19 -2.10 -31.68
N THR A 241 3.52 -1.65 -32.74
CA THR A 241 2.13 -2.09 -33.03
C THR A 241 2.03 -3.55 -33.48
N LYS A 242 3.14 -4.15 -33.94
CA LYS A 242 3.20 -5.55 -34.38
C LYS A 242 3.60 -6.50 -33.24
N LEU A 243 4.20 -5.97 -32.17
CA LEU A 243 4.49 -6.73 -30.95
C LEU A 243 3.18 -6.94 -30.17
N LYS A 244 2.56 -8.10 -30.33
CA LYS A 244 1.29 -8.46 -29.67
C LYS A 244 1.32 -9.91 -29.20
N GLY A 245 0.55 -10.20 -28.16
CA GLY A 245 0.27 -11.55 -27.69
C GLY A 245 -1.24 -11.75 -27.54
N ASP A 246 -1.64 -12.87 -26.96
CA ASP A 246 -3.06 -13.24 -26.83
C ASP A 246 -3.88 -12.24 -25.99
N THR A 247 -3.23 -11.51 -25.08
CA THR A 247 -3.87 -10.46 -24.26
C THR A 247 -3.79 -9.06 -24.89
N GLY A 248 -3.31 -8.97 -26.14
CA GLY A 248 -3.31 -7.74 -26.94
C GLY A 248 -1.91 -7.18 -27.24
N PRO A 249 -1.85 -5.92 -27.74
CA PRO A 249 -0.60 -5.30 -28.14
C PRO A 249 0.26 -4.90 -26.94
N LEU A 250 1.58 -4.92 -27.15
CA LEU A 250 2.57 -4.40 -26.21
C LEU A 250 2.30 -2.92 -25.92
N VAL A 251 2.25 -2.59 -24.64
CA VAL A 251 2.09 -1.21 -24.14
C VAL A 251 3.00 -0.88 -22.96
N TYR A 252 4.10 -1.61 -22.88
CA TYR A 252 5.15 -1.38 -21.90
C TYR A 252 6.35 -0.77 -22.63
N PRO A 253 7.10 0.14 -22.00
CA PRO A 253 8.31 0.66 -22.63
C PRO A 253 9.39 -0.40 -22.79
N ALA A 254 10.45 -0.06 -23.52
CA ALA A 254 11.42 -1.03 -24.01
C ALA A 254 12.13 -1.85 -22.93
N GLY A 255 12.28 -1.31 -21.72
CA GLY A 255 12.86 -2.02 -20.58
C GLY A 255 12.16 -3.35 -20.29
N PHE A 256 10.83 -3.42 -20.49
CA PHE A 256 10.06 -4.66 -20.37
C PHE A 256 10.59 -5.76 -21.30
N LEU A 257 10.84 -5.45 -22.57
CA LEU A 257 11.31 -6.42 -23.56
C LEU A 257 12.68 -6.98 -23.18
N TYR A 258 13.61 -6.12 -22.73
CA TYR A 258 14.93 -6.58 -22.29
C TYR A 258 14.86 -7.46 -21.05
N VAL A 259 14.09 -7.05 -20.04
CA VAL A 259 13.91 -7.83 -18.81
C VAL A 259 13.31 -9.20 -19.13
N TYR A 260 12.23 -9.25 -19.91
CA TYR A 260 11.59 -10.54 -20.22
C TYR A 260 12.37 -11.38 -21.24
N SER A 261 13.20 -10.77 -22.09
CA SER A 261 14.19 -11.52 -22.89
C SER A 261 15.21 -12.21 -22.00
N ALA A 262 15.72 -11.53 -20.97
CA ALA A 262 16.64 -12.12 -20.01
C ALA A 262 15.97 -13.22 -19.18
N ILE A 263 14.72 -13.02 -18.74
CA ILE A 263 13.94 -14.06 -18.04
C ILE A 263 13.78 -15.28 -18.95
N LYS A 264 13.36 -15.08 -20.21
CA LYS A 264 13.19 -16.18 -21.16
C LYS A 264 14.50 -16.95 -21.37
N PHE A 265 15.62 -16.25 -21.51
CA PHE A 265 16.94 -16.86 -21.62
C PHE A 265 17.30 -17.71 -20.40
N LEU A 266 17.08 -17.20 -19.18
CA LEU A 266 17.43 -17.89 -17.93
C LEU A 266 16.52 -19.07 -17.60
N THR A 267 15.26 -19.01 -18.01
CA THR A 267 14.21 -19.98 -17.64
C THR A 267 13.89 -20.97 -18.75
N GLY A 268 14.40 -20.74 -19.96
CA GLY A 268 13.96 -21.44 -21.18
C GLY A 268 12.56 -21.01 -21.64
N GLY A 269 11.93 -20.02 -21.00
CA GLY A 269 10.52 -19.67 -21.21
C GLY A 269 9.54 -20.53 -20.41
N GLU A 270 10.06 -21.43 -19.56
CA GLU A 270 9.25 -22.32 -18.74
C GLU A 270 8.70 -21.62 -17.48
N VAL A 271 7.46 -21.97 -17.12
CA VAL A 271 6.75 -21.32 -16.01
C VAL A 271 7.40 -21.63 -14.68
N PHE A 272 7.73 -22.89 -14.38
CA PHE A 272 8.24 -23.27 -13.05
C PHE A 272 9.57 -22.57 -12.68
N PRO A 273 10.61 -22.55 -13.55
CA PRO A 273 11.81 -21.74 -13.29
C PRO A 273 11.51 -20.25 -13.15
N ALA A 274 10.55 -19.72 -13.92
CA ALA A 274 10.11 -18.34 -13.77
C ALA A 274 9.45 -18.09 -12.41
N GLN A 275 8.63 -19.00 -11.89
CA GLN A 275 8.05 -18.88 -10.54
C GLN A 275 9.12 -18.82 -9.45
N ILE A 276 10.20 -19.61 -9.57
CA ILE A 276 11.34 -19.54 -8.64
C ILE A 276 12.01 -18.16 -8.73
N LEU A 277 12.28 -17.66 -9.94
CA LEU A 277 12.88 -16.35 -10.16
C LEU A 277 12.02 -15.23 -9.54
N PHE A 278 10.70 -15.26 -9.76
CA PHE A 278 9.78 -14.29 -9.20
C PHE A 278 9.61 -14.43 -7.68
N GLY A 279 9.76 -15.64 -7.13
CA GLY A 279 9.83 -15.89 -5.69
C GLY A 279 11.05 -15.22 -5.07
N ILE A 280 12.23 -15.36 -5.68
CA ILE A 280 13.45 -14.66 -5.26
C ILE A 280 13.26 -13.14 -5.36
N LEU A 281 12.67 -12.66 -6.47
CA LEU A 281 12.37 -11.24 -6.67
C LEU A 281 11.44 -10.69 -5.57
N TYR A 282 10.41 -11.45 -5.17
CA TYR A 282 9.51 -11.08 -4.07
C TYR A 282 10.27 -10.92 -2.75
N ILE A 283 11.15 -11.86 -2.40
CA ILE A 283 11.93 -11.80 -1.15
C ILE A 283 12.93 -10.64 -1.17
N ILE A 284 13.58 -10.37 -2.31
CA ILE A 284 14.44 -9.19 -2.48
C ILE A 284 13.63 -7.91 -2.27
N ASN A 285 12.47 -7.80 -2.92
CA ASN A 285 11.58 -6.65 -2.78
C ASN A 285 11.14 -6.44 -1.33
N LEU A 286 10.74 -7.51 -0.65
CA LEU A 286 10.36 -7.47 0.76
C LEU A 286 11.51 -7.02 1.65
N GLY A 287 12.75 -7.48 1.38
CA GLY A 287 13.95 -7.04 2.10
C GLY A 287 14.23 -5.54 1.93
N ILE A 288 14.07 -5.01 0.71
CA ILE A 288 14.19 -3.58 0.43
C ILE A 288 13.11 -2.79 1.18
N ILE A 289 11.86 -3.28 1.19
CA ILE A 289 10.78 -2.65 1.94
C ILE A 289 11.07 -2.66 3.45
N PHE A 290 11.54 -3.76 4.03
CA PHE A 290 11.94 -3.77 5.44
C PHE A 290 13.05 -2.76 5.72
N PHE A 291 14.03 -2.62 4.83
CA PHE A 291 15.04 -1.58 4.96
C PHE A 291 14.42 -0.18 5.00
N VAL A 292 13.48 0.14 4.09
CA VAL A 292 12.76 1.42 4.09
C VAL A 292 12.06 1.65 5.43
N TYR A 293 11.29 0.67 5.91
CA TYR A 293 10.53 0.79 7.16
C TYR A 293 11.42 0.95 8.39
N ILE A 294 12.52 0.18 8.47
CA ILE A 294 13.51 0.30 9.55
C ILE A 294 14.19 1.67 9.53
N LYS A 295 14.53 2.19 8.34
CA LYS A 295 15.18 3.50 8.19
C LYS A 295 14.27 4.68 8.52
N THR A 296 12.97 4.54 8.31
CA THR A 296 11.96 5.55 8.68
C THR A 296 11.53 5.47 10.15
N ASP A 297 11.75 4.32 10.78
CA ASP A 297 11.42 4.01 12.19
C ASP A 297 9.96 4.24 12.64
N LEU A 298 9.03 4.53 11.72
CA LEU A 298 7.65 4.93 12.01
C LEU A 298 6.78 3.82 12.65
N LEU A 299 6.97 2.55 12.24
CA LEU A 299 6.12 1.44 12.69
C LEU A 299 6.72 0.69 13.88
N PRO A 300 5.91 0.18 14.84
CA PRO A 300 6.38 -0.76 15.85
C PRO A 300 6.81 -2.09 15.21
N TRP A 301 7.70 -2.82 15.87
CA TRP A 301 8.32 -4.04 15.32
C TRP A 301 7.32 -5.09 14.84
N TRP A 302 6.19 -5.27 15.54
CA TRP A 302 5.18 -6.27 15.18
C TRP A 302 4.42 -5.90 13.90
N ALA A 303 4.29 -4.60 13.60
CA ALA A 303 3.54 -4.13 12.44
C ALA A 303 4.30 -4.36 11.12
N LEU A 304 5.59 -4.70 11.18
CA LEU A 304 6.34 -5.19 10.02
C LEU A 304 5.71 -6.46 9.44
N ALA A 305 5.05 -7.29 10.26
CA ALA A 305 4.36 -8.49 9.78
C ALA A 305 3.27 -8.18 8.75
N LEU A 306 2.63 -7.00 8.81
CA LEU A 306 1.58 -6.60 7.86
C LEU A 306 2.08 -6.60 6.41
N LEU A 307 3.37 -6.38 6.18
CA LEU A 307 4.00 -6.37 4.86
C LEU A 307 4.07 -7.76 4.22
N CYS A 308 3.87 -8.82 5.01
CA CYS A 308 3.87 -10.22 4.57
C CYS A 308 2.46 -10.81 4.43
N LEU A 309 1.39 -10.10 4.83
CA LEU A 309 0.06 -10.72 4.97
C LEU A 309 -0.80 -10.74 3.70
N SER A 310 -0.36 -10.15 2.59
CA SER A 310 -1.21 -10.07 1.41
C SER A 310 -1.15 -11.32 0.55
N LYS A 311 -2.24 -12.10 0.54
CA LYS A 311 -2.45 -13.20 -0.41
C LYS A 311 -2.31 -12.74 -1.86
N ARG A 312 -2.84 -11.55 -2.16
CA ARG A 312 -2.86 -11.03 -3.53
C ARG A 312 -1.47 -10.67 -4.03
N VAL A 313 -0.62 -10.06 -3.21
CA VAL A 313 0.74 -9.70 -3.60
C VAL A 313 1.60 -10.93 -3.88
N HIS A 314 1.53 -11.97 -3.04
CA HIS A 314 2.16 -13.25 -3.32
C HIS A 314 1.73 -13.81 -4.67
N SER A 315 0.42 -13.80 -4.92
CA SER A 315 -0.16 -14.33 -6.16
C SER A 315 0.23 -13.49 -7.39
N ILE A 316 0.38 -12.16 -7.26
CA ILE A 316 0.88 -11.29 -8.34
C ILE A 316 2.32 -11.65 -8.74
N PHE A 317 3.21 -11.84 -7.76
CA PHE A 317 4.60 -12.20 -8.02
C PHE A 317 4.72 -13.62 -8.56
N ILE A 318 4.24 -14.60 -7.81
CA ILE A 318 4.68 -15.99 -7.97
C ILE A 318 3.70 -16.83 -8.81
N LEU A 319 2.42 -16.44 -8.86
CA LEU A 319 1.39 -17.22 -9.57
C LEU A 319 0.94 -16.58 -10.88
N ARG A 320 1.25 -15.30 -11.11
CA ARG A 320 0.86 -14.55 -12.31
C ARG A 320 2.04 -14.02 -13.12
N LEU A 321 3.21 -13.86 -12.48
CA LEU A 321 4.46 -13.46 -13.13
C LEU A 321 4.33 -12.10 -13.84
N PHE A 322 3.67 -11.13 -13.21
CA PHE A 322 3.41 -9.83 -13.84
C PHE A 322 4.64 -8.92 -13.87
N ASN A 323 4.77 -8.10 -14.92
CA ASN A 323 5.87 -7.14 -15.04
C ASN A 323 5.88 -6.06 -13.94
N ASP A 324 4.75 -5.81 -13.29
CA ASP A 324 4.64 -4.96 -12.10
C ASP A 324 5.67 -5.32 -11.04
N CYS A 325 6.01 -6.61 -10.90
CA CYS A 325 6.94 -7.10 -9.89
C CYS A 325 8.35 -6.49 -10.07
N PHE A 326 8.87 -6.48 -11.30
CA PHE A 326 10.17 -5.88 -11.59
C PHE A 326 10.12 -4.35 -11.48
N ALA A 327 9.07 -3.72 -12.03
CA ALA A 327 8.91 -2.28 -11.97
C ALA A 327 8.86 -1.77 -10.52
N MET A 328 8.06 -2.42 -9.67
CA MET A 328 7.91 -2.04 -8.27
C MET A 328 9.17 -2.35 -7.45
N THR A 329 9.87 -3.46 -7.69
CA THR A 329 11.15 -3.74 -7.01
C THR A 329 12.20 -2.67 -7.32
N LEU A 330 12.35 -2.27 -8.58
CA LEU A 330 13.27 -1.18 -8.96
C LEU A 330 12.85 0.16 -8.35
N LEU A 331 11.55 0.46 -8.33
CA LEU A 331 11.04 1.66 -7.66
C LEU A 331 11.33 1.64 -6.14
N HIS A 332 11.14 0.53 -5.45
CA HIS A 332 11.47 0.44 -4.02
C HIS A 332 12.99 0.51 -3.78
N ALA A 333 13.82 -0.05 -4.68
CA ALA A 333 15.27 0.13 -4.63
C ALA A 333 15.66 1.60 -4.81
N SER A 334 15.02 2.31 -5.75
CA SER A 334 15.18 3.75 -5.92
C SER A 334 14.82 4.50 -4.64
N LEU A 335 13.68 4.18 -4.00
CA LEU A 335 13.29 4.77 -2.72
C LEU A 335 14.34 4.53 -1.62
N ALA A 336 14.86 3.30 -1.49
CA ALA A 336 15.91 2.99 -0.53
C ALA A 336 17.18 3.82 -0.77
N LEU A 337 17.56 4.05 -2.03
CA LEU A 337 18.68 4.92 -2.40
C LEU A 337 18.40 6.40 -2.09
N LEU A 338 17.17 6.87 -2.23
CA LEU A 338 16.76 8.22 -1.80
C LEU A 338 16.93 8.39 -0.29
N LEU A 339 16.55 7.39 0.51
CA LEU A 339 16.76 7.42 1.96
C LEU A 339 18.25 7.44 2.35
N CYS A 340 19.11 6.91 1.48
CA CYS A 340 20.56 6.99 1.56
C CYS A 340 21.14 8.27 0.94
N GLN A 341 20.31 9.22 0.51
CA GLN A 341 20.69 10.48 -0.14
C GLN A 341 21.47 10.30 -1.46
N GLN A 342 21.36 9.14 -2.12
CA GLN A 342 22.04 8.83 -3.39
C GLN A 342 21.17 9.21 -4.59
N TRP A 343 20.93 10.51 -4.78
CA TRP A 343 19.92 11.04 -5.71
C TRP A 343 20.12 10.65 -7.18
N ASN A 344 21.34 10.75 -7.72
CA ASN A 344 21.60 10.44 -9.14
C ASN A 344 21.36 8.95 -9.44
N LEU A 345 21.88 8.07 -8.57
CA LEU A 345 21.68 6.62 -8.70
C LEU A 345 20.21 6.25 -8.50
N ALA A 346 19.55 6.84 -7.49
CA ALA A 346 18.13 6.65 -7.26
C ALA A 346 17.30 7.00 -8.50
N LEU A 347 17.56 8.14 -9.15
CA LEU A 347 16.81 8.54 -10.34
C LEU A 347 17.15 7.71 -11.58
N THR A 348 18.38 7.21 -11.67
CA THR A 348 18.79 6.26 -12.72
C THR A 348 18.00 4.95 -12.60
N ILE A 349 17.92 4.39 -11.39
CA ILE A 349 17.12 3.19 -11.09
C ILE A 349 15.61 3.46 -11.26
N PHE A 350 15.13 4.64 -10.85
CA PHE A 350 13.75 5.07 -11.07
C PHE A 350 13.39 5.07 -12.56
N SER A 351 14.29 5.61 -13.41
CA SER A 351 14.11 5.58 -14.87
C SER A 351 14.07 4.14 -15.40
N GLY A 352 14.93 3.26 -14.89
CA GLY A 352 14.86 1.82 -15.19
C GLY A 352 13.53 1.18 -14.81
N ALA A 353 12.91 1.59 -13.71
CA ALA A 353 11.57 1.14 -13.34
C ALA A 353 10.48 1.64 -14.31
N VAL A 354 10.54 2.93 -14.68
CA VAL A 354 9.63 3.53 -15.68
C VAL A 354 9.75 2.83 -17.03
N SER A 355 10.95 2.43 -17.44
CA SER A 355 11.16 1.73 -18.73
C SER A 355 10.55 0.33 -18.76
N ILE A 356 10.19 -0.25 -17.62
CA ILE A 356 9.45 -1.52 -17.54
C ILE A 356 7.95 -1.26 -17.51
N LYS A 357 7.50 -0.31 -16.68
CA LYS A 357 6.08 0.01 -16.55
C LYS A 357 5.86 1.48 -16.18
N MET A 358 4.99 2.15 -16.93
CA MET A 358 4.76 3.58 -16.81
C MET A 358 4.05 4.00 -15.51
N ASN A 359 3.42 3.08 -14.77
CA ASN A 359 2.74 3.38 -13.51
C ASN A 359 3.66 4.04 -12.47
N VAL A 360 4.95 3.76 -12.56
CA VAL A 360 5.99 4.36 -11.71
C VAL A 360 6.00 5.90 -11.83
N LEU A 361 5.51 6.46 -12.94
CA LEU A 361 5.36 7.91 -13.11
C LEU A 361 4.43 8.57 -12.09
N LEU A 362 3.57 7.82 -11.39
CA LEU A 362 2.79 8.35 -10.26
C LEU A 362 3.68 8.91 -9.14
N TYR A 363 4.92 8.43 -9.03
CA TYR A 363 5.92 8.93 -8.09
C TYR A 363 6.77 10.08 -8.65
N ALA A 364 6.66 10.42 -9.93
CA ALA A 364 7.52 11.45 -10.54
C ALA A 364 7.28 12.86 -9.98
N PRO A 365 6.02 13.34 -9.81
CA PRO A 365 5.79 14.65 -9.18
C PRO A 365 6.35 14.79 -7.74
N PRO A 366 6.08 13.86 -6.79
CA PRO A 366 6.65 13.96 -5.44
C PRO A 366 8.17 13.81 -5.44
N LEU A 367 8.74 12.96 -6.31
CA LEU A 367 10.19 12.80 -6.44
C LEU A 367 10.85 14.10 -6.92
N PHE A 368 10.27 14.75 -7.93
CA PHE A 368 10.79 16.01 -8.44
C PHE A 368 10.76 17.11 -7.37
N LEU A 369 9.69 17.19 -6.56
CA LEU A 369 9.62 18.10 -5.43
C LEU A 369 10.76 17.84 -4.43
N LEU A 370 11.00 16.59 -4.06
CA LEU A 370 12.10 16.21 -3.15
C LEU A 370 13.46 16.60 -3.72
N MET A 371 13.69 16.38 -5.02
CA MET A 371 14.93 16.79 -5.70
C MET A 371 15.13 18.30 -5.64
N LEU A 372 14.09 19.09 -5.89
CA LEU A 372 14.17 20.55 -5.77
C LEU A 372 14.54 20.99 -4.34
N LYS A 373 14.12 20.25 -3.31
CA LYS A 373 14.47 20.55 -1.91
C LYS A 373 15.89 20.13 -1.55
N ALA A 374 16.33 18.95 -2.01
CA ALA A 374 17.60 18.34 -1.61
C ALA A 374 18.81 18.82 -2.41
N LEU A 375 18.62 19.09 -3.71
CA LEU A 375 19.70 19.33 -4.66
C LEU A 375 19.71 20.79 -5.16
N ASP A 376 20.88 21.24 -5.59
CA ASP A 376 21.03 22.46 -6.38
C ASP A 376 20.58 22.23 -7.84
N VAL A 377 20.49 23.31 -8.63
CA VAL A 377 20.01 23.23 -10.03
C VAL A 377 20.88 22.29 -10.87
N LYS A 378 22.21 22.33 -10.66
CA LYS A 378 23.16 21.44 -11.36
C LYS A 378 22.91 19.97 -11.00
N GLY A 379 22.72 19.66 -9.73
CA GLY A 379 22.39 18.31 -9.27
C GLY A 379 21.07 17.80 -9.84
N VAL A 380 20.03 18.63 -9.87
CA VAL A 380 18.74 18.30 -10.49
C VAL A 380 18.91 17.99 -11.98
N CYS A 381 19.60 18.85 -12.73
CA CYS A 381 19.86 18.65 -14.15
C CYS A 381 20.70 17.38 -14.41
N SER A 382 21.73 17.12 -13.60
CA SER A 382 22.57 15.92 -13.70
C SER A 382 21.76 14.64 -13.50
N ALA A 383 20.94 14.59 -12.45
CA ALA A 383 20.07 13.46 -12.19
C ALA A 383 19.11 13.22 -13.35
N LEU A 384 18.40 14.27 -13.79
CA LEU A 384 17.43 14.20 -14.90
C LEU A 384 18.10 13.77 -16.20
N PHE A 385 19.32 14.23 -16.48
CA PHE A 385 20.09 13.79 -17.63
C PHE A 385 20.40 12.29 -17.57
N GLY A 386 20.86 11.78 -16.42
CA GLY A 386 21.07 10.34 -16.22
C GLY A 386 19.80 9.52 -16.44
N ALA A 387 18.67 9.99 -15.93
CA ALA A 387 17.37 9.36 -16.13
C ALA A 387 16.93 9.35 -17.61
N ALA A 388 17.11 10.46 -18.32
CA ALA A 388 16.81 10.58 -19.74
C ALA A 388 17.70 9.64 -20.58
N LEU A 389 18.99 9.54 -20.24
CA LEU A 389 19.93 8.66 -20.93
C LEU A 389 19.49 7.19 -20.85
N VAL A 390 19.00 6.73 -19.70
CA VAL A 390 18.43 5.37 -19.56
C VAL A 390 17.27 5.15 -20.54
N GLN A 391 16.32 6.08 -20.65
CA GLN A 391 15.19 5.94 -21.57
C GLN A 391 15.64 5.94 -23.03
N ILE A 392 16.59 6.81 -23.39
CA ILE A 392 17.11 6.91 -24.76
C ILE A 392 17.84 5.62 -25.12
N ILE A 393 18.75 5.12 -24.27
CA ILE A 393 19.52 3.91 -24.53
C ILE A 393 18.62 2.69 -24.71
N LEU A 394 17.67 2.48 -23.79
CA LEU A 394 16.76 1.34 -23.87
C LEU A 394 15.77 1.48 -25.04
N GLY A 395 15.31 2.70 -25.32
CA GLY A 395 14.41 2.97 -26.45
C GLY A 395 15.10 3.01 -27.81
N LEU A 396 16.44 3.05 -27.86
CA LEU A 396 17.20 3.46 -29.05
C LEU A 396 16.83 2.70 -30.33
N PRO A 397 16.73 1.35 -30.35
CA PRO A 397 16.39 0.62 -31.58
C PRO A 397 15.04 1.01 -32.16
N PHE A 398 14.10 1.38 -31.29
CA PHE A 398 12.74 1.74 -31.66
C PHE A 398 12.64 3.23 -32.01
N LEU A 399 13.36 4.08 -31.28
CA LEU A 399 13.43 5.52 -31.54
C LEU A 399 14.09 5.84 -32.90
N LEU A 400 15.07 5.04 -33.33
CA LEU A 400 15.73 5.23 -34.63
C LEU A 400 14.87 4.75 -35.82
N THR A 401 13.99 3.78 -35.61
CA THR A 401 13.26 3.11 -36.71
C THR A 401 11.78 3.48 -36.76
N TYR A 402 11.11 3.51 -35.60
CA TYR A 402 9.66 3.70 -35.44
C TYR A 402 9.34 4.55 -34.18
N PRO A 403 9.81 5.82 -34.12
CA PRO A 403 9.71 6.64 -32.91
C PRO A 403 8.27 6.94 -32.50
N VAL A 404 7.37 7.19 -33.46
CA VAL A 404 5.97 7.54 -33.19
C VAL A 404 5.23 6.32 -32.62
N GLU A 405 5.43 5.16 -33.23
CA GLU A 405 4.82 3.89 -32.81
C GLU A 405 5.35 3.45 -31.46
N TYR A 406 6.65 3.66 -31.20
CA TYR A 406 7.23 3.41 -29.89
C TYR A 406 6.59 4.30 -28.83
N ILE A 407 6.66 5.62 -28.96
CA ILE A 407 6.21 6.56 -27.93
C ILE A 407 4.69 6.40 -27.68
N SER A 408 3.89 6.32 -28.75
CA SER A 408 2.43 6.20 -28.63
C SER A 408 1.95 4.90 -27.98
N ARG A 409 2.71 3.80 -28.12
CA ARG A 409 2.37 2.50 -27.52
C ARG A 409 2.99 2.33 -26.14
N ALA A 410 4.28 2.63 -25.98
CA ALA A 410 5.02 2.48 -24.74
C ALA A 410 4.47 3.35 -23.61
N PHE A 411 3.95 4.54 -23.93
CA PHE A 411 3.38 5.50 -22.97
C PHE A 411 1.94 5.87 -23.35
N ASN A 412 1.12 4.86 -23.62
CA ASN A 412 -0.27 5.06 -24.04
C ASN A 412 -1.17 5.57 -22.88
N LEU A 413 -1.25 6.89 -22.75
CA LEU A 413 -2.13 7.58 -21.79
C LEU A 413 -3.62 7.55 -22.21
N GLY A 414 -3.91 7.22 -23.47
CA GLY A 414 -5.28 7.14 -24.00
C GLY A 414 -5.97 5.80 -23.77
N ARG A 415 -5.27 4.80 -23.21
CA ARG A 415 -5.81 3.47 -23.00
C ARG A 415 -7.01 3.51 -22.04
N VAL A 416 -8.12 2.94 -22.50
CA VAL A 416 -9.32 2.71 -21.68
C VAL A 416 -9.35 1.25 -21.27
N PHE A 417 -9.33 1.03 -19.96
CA PHE A 417 -9.47 -0.29 -19.37
C PHE A 417 -10.94 -0.66 -19.25
N ILE A 418 -11.26 -1.93 -19.46
CA ILE A 418 -12.64 -2.45 -19.41
C ILE A 418 -13.15 -2.38 -17.97
N HIS A 419 -14.35 -1.83 -17.76
CA HIS A 419 -14.95 -1.64 -16.43
C HIS A 419 -15.11 -2.95 -15.66
N PHE A 420 -15.32 -4.06 -16.37
CA PHE A 420 -15.42 -5.41 -15.78
C PHE A 420 -14.26 -5.73 -14.82
N TRP A 421 -13.03 -5.39 -15.20
CA TRP A 421 -11.82 -5.74 -14.44
C TRP A 421 -11.43 -4.71 -13.37
N SER A 422 -12.15 -3.59 -13.30
CA SER A 422 -11.85 -2.51 -12.34
C SER A 422 -12.31 -2.87 -10.94
N VAL A 423 -11.41 -2.73 -9.96
CA VAL A 423 -11.69 -2.91 -8.53
C VAL A 423 -12.30 -1.64 -7.92
N ASN A 424 -11.95 -0.46 -8.46
CA ASN A 424 -12.49 0.82 -8.05
C ASN A 424 -13.55 1.35 -9.05
N PHE A 425 -14.34 2.31 -8.59
CA PHE A 425 -15.48 2.90 -9.32
C PHE A 425 -16.45 1.88 -9.94
N LYS A 426 -16.59 0.68 -9.35
CA LYS A 426 -17.51 -0.35 -9.84
C LYS A 426 -18.98 0.03 -9.66
N PHE A 427 -19.26 0.94 -8.71
CA PHE A 427 -20.56 1.56 -8.48
C PHE A 427 -20.90 2.67 -9.48
N VAL A 428 -19.94 3.13 -10.28
CA VAL A 428 -20.16 4.13 -11.33
C VAL A 428 -20.62 3.40 -12.60
N PRO A 429 -21.69 3.86 -13.27
CA PRO A 429 -22.13 3.30 -14.55
C PRO A 429 -21.01 3.29 -15.59
N GLU A 430 -20.99 2.26 -16.45
CA GLU A 430 -19.89 2.03 -17.40
C GLU A 430 -19.75 3.19 -18.38
N GLU A 431 -20.86 3.75 -18.85
CA GLU A 431 -20.90 4.91 -19.76
C GLU A 431 -20.21 6.15 -19.17
N ILE A 432 -20.35 6.38 -17.86
CA ILE A 432 -19.67 7.47 -17.17
C ILE A 432 -18.20 7.10 -16.95
N PHE A 433 -17.93 5.85 -16.55
CA PHE A 433 -16.59 5.37 -16.27
C PHE A 433 -15.66 5.47 -17.49
N VAL A 434 -16.14 5.13 -18.69
CA VAL A 434 -15.32 5.20 -19.92
C VAL A 434 -15.21 6.60 -20.50
N SER A 435 -16.05 7.54 -20.06
CA SER A 435 -16.11 8.91 -20.56
C SER A 435 -14.79 9.67 -20.40
N LYS A 436 -14.54 10.62 -21.31
CA LYS A 436 -13.34 11.48 -21.26
C LYS A 436 -13.47 12.51 -20.14
N GLU A 437 -14.69 12.99 -19.90
CA GLU A 437 -15.05 13.94 -18.86
C GLU A 437 -14.64 13.38 -17.50
N PHE A 438 -15.04 12.14 -17.17
CA PHE A 438 -14.67 11.50 -15.92
C PHE A 438 -13.15 11.32 -15.76
N ALA A 439 -12.47 10.88 -16.82
CA ALA A 439 -11.01 10.75 -16.83
C ALA A 439 -10.30 12.10 -16.60
N CYS A 440 -10.74 13.16 -17.27
CA CYS A 440 -10.20 14.51 -17.13
C CYS A 440 -10.47 15.08 -15.73
N THR A 441 -11.67 14.90 -15.17
CA THR A 441 -12.00 15.32 -13.80
C THR A 441 -11.08 14.67 -12.78
N LEU A 442 -10.86 13.36 -12.89
CA LEU A 442 -9.93 12.63 -12.02
C LEU A 442 -8.49 13.10 -12.15
N LEU A 443 -8.03 13.40 -13.38
CA LEU A 443 -6.70 13.95 -13.61
C LEU A 443 -6.53 15.35 -12.98
N VAL A 444 -7.51 16.24 -13.17
CA VAL A 444 -7.50 17.58 -12.54
C VAL A 444 -7.49 17.45 -11.03
N LEU A 445 -8.30 16.54 -10.46
CA LEU A 445 -8.33 16.27 -9.03
C LEU A 445 -6.97 15.77 -8.52
N GLN A 446 -6.32 14.86 -9.24
CA GLN A 446 -4.98 14.37 -8.90
C GLN A 446 -3.96 15.51 -8.85
N LEU A 447 -3.91 16.35 -9.89
CA LEU A 447 -2.98 17.47 -9.97
C LEU A 447 -3.25 18.51 -8.87
N LEU A 448 -4.51 18.81 -8.61
CA LEU A 448 -4.92 19.73 -7.54
C LEU A 448 -4.48 19.20 -6.17
N LEU A 449 -4.77 17.93 -5.86
CA LEU A 449 -4.35 17.30 -4.60
C LEU A 449 -2.84 17.31 -4.43
N LEU A 450 -2.08 17.00 -5.49
CA LEU A 450 -0.61 17.07 -5.46
C LEU A 450 -0.11 18.48 -5.15
N VAL A 451 -0.68 19.52 -5.80
CA VAL A 451 -0.31 20.92 -5.53
C VAL A 451 -0.67 21.34 -4.10
N VAL A 452 -1.85 20.96 -3.63
CA VAL A 452 -2.33 21.26 -2.27
C VAL A 452 -1.43 20.60 -1.23
N PHE A 453 -1.11 19.32 -1.36
CA PHE A 453 -0.16 18.65 -0.46
C PHE A 453 1.25 19.26 -0.56
N ALA A 454 1.75 19.51 -1.77
CA ALA A 454 3.06 20.11 -1.97
C ALA A 454 3.19 21.50 -1.33
N HIS A 455 2.13 22.31 -1.40
CA HIS A 455 2.11 23.65 -0.86
C HIS A 455 1.91 23.68 0.67
N PHE A 456 0.94 22.95 1.20
CA PHE A 456 0.54 23.07 2.60
C PHE A 456 1.19 22.05 3.53
N ARG A 457 1.66 20.92 3.00
CA ARG A 457 2.09 19.76 3.82
C ARG A 457 3.54 19.37 3.61
N TRP A 458 4.04 19.46 2.38
CA TRP A 458 5.41 19.01 2.06
C TRP A 458 6.42 20.15 1.96
N SER A 459 5.99 21.41 2.09
CA SER A 459 6.87 22.59 2.00
C SER A 459 6.55 23.61 3.10
N LYS A 460 7.46 23.82 4.06
CA LYS A 460 7.33 24.78 5.18
C LYS A 460 7.03 26.22 4.71
N LYS A 461 7.68 26.67 3.64
CA LYS A 461 7.48 28.00 3.03
C LYS A 461 6.53 27.98 1.83
N GLY A 462 5.92 26.84 1.54
CA GLY A 462 5.07 26.63 0.36
C GLY A 462 5.82 26.36 -0.94
N LEU A 463 5.12 25.70 -1.87
CA LEU A 463 5.64 25.28 -3.19
C LEU A 463 6.09 26.47 -4.04
N PHE A 464 5.30 27.54 -4.13
CA PHE A 464 5.60 28.68 -5.00
C PHE A 464 6.87 29.42 -4.58
N HIS A 465 7.14 29.50 -3.28
CA HIS A 465 8.39 30.08 -2.78
C HIS A 465 9.60 29.23 -3.18
N LEU A 466 9.49 27.90 -3.04
CA LEU A 466 10.54 26.96 -3.47
C LEU A 466 10.82 27.09 -4.97
N CYS A 467 9.78 27.08 -5.81
CA CYS A 467 9.92 27.25 -7.26
C CYS A 467 10.57 28.60 -7.61
N LYS A 468 10.11 29.70 -7.00
CA LYS A 468 10.69 31.03 -7.23
C LYS A 468 12.17 31.09 -6.86
N SER A 469 12.55 30.48 -5.72
CA SER A 469 13.94 30.39 -5.30
C SER A 469 14.79 29.64 -6.34
N LYS A 470 14.34 28.45 -6.77
CA LYS A 470 15.09 27.62 -7.72
C LYS A 470 15.19 28.23 -9.12
N ILE A 471 14.15 28.92 -9.57
CA ILE A 471 14.17 29.66 -10.84
C ILE A 471 15.18 30.81 -10.75
N SER A 472 15.17 31.57 -9.65
CA SER A 472 16.16 32.64 -9.43
C SER A 472 17.59 32.09 -9.42
N ASP A 473 17.81 30.96 -8.74
CA ASP A 473 19.11 30.29 -8.72
C ASP A 473 19.54 29.87 -10.15
N ALA A 474 18.63 29.30 -10.94
CA ALA A 474 18.89 28.87 -12.32
C ALA A 474 19.25 30.06 -13.23
N PHE A 475 18.55 31.19 -13.13
CA PHE A 475 18.89 32.40 -13.89
C PHE A 475 20.25 32.98 -13.47
N SER A 476 20.60 32.91 -12.19
CA SER A 476 21.90 33.40 -11.70
C SER A 476 23.10 32.61 -12.25
N ILE A 477 22.90 31.33 -12.60
CA ILE A 477 23.92 30.49 -13.24
C ILE A 477 24.22 30.96 -14.68
N PHE A 478 23.21 31.51 -15.39
CA PHE A 478 23.40 32.04 -16.75
C PHE A 478 24.09 33.40 -16.78
N SER A 479 24.10 34.16 -15.67
CA SER A 479 24.91 35.37 -15.53
C SER A 479 26.36 35.01 -15.17
N ILE A 480 27.27 35.26 -16.11
CA ILE A 480 28.70 34.84 -16.17
C ILE A 480 29.59 35.22 -14.97
N GLN A 481 29.09 35.91 -13.94
CA GLN A 481 29.94 36.66 -13.00
C GLN A 481 30.22 36.02 -11.62
N ARG A 482 29.88 34.75 -11.36
CA ARG A 482 30.24 34.06 -10.10
C ARG A 482 30.59 32.59 -10.31
N PHE A 483 31.79 32.31 -10.83
CA PHE A 483 32.32 30.94 -10.93
C PHE A 483 33.20 30.52 -9.74
N GLN A 484 33.36 31.37 -8.73
CA GLN A 484 34.21 31.10 -7.57
C GLN A 484 33.36 31.13 -6.29
N SER A 485 33.37 30.01 -5.55
CA SER A 485 32.76 29.78 -4.22
C SER A 485 31.27 29.43 -4.11
N HIS A 486 30.74 28.57 -4.97
CA HIS A 486 29.51 27.82 -4.61
C HIS A 486 29.91 26.40 -4.25
N GLU A 487 30.21 26.16 -2.96
CA GLU A 487 30.10 24.79 -2.43
C GLU A 487 28.68 24.28 -2.74
N SER A 488 28.60 23.05 -3.28
CA SER A 488 27.34 22.39 -3.54
C SER A 488 26.61 22.17 -2.22
N ARG A 489 25.67 23.06 -1.88
CA ARG A 489 24.85 22.93 -0.68
C ARG A 489 23.79 21.85 -0.90
N THR A 490 24.18 20.59 -0.79
CA THR A 490 23.23 19.47 -0.63
C THR A 490 22.74 19.48 0.80
N ARG A 491 21.43 19.58 1.01
CA ARG A 491 20.84 19.50 2.35
C ARG A 491 20.22 18.12 2.54
N PRO A 492 20.68 17.32 3.53
CA PRO A 492 20.11 16.01 3.77
C PRO A 492 18.66 16.15 4.22
N LEU A 493 17.75 15.51 3.49
CA LEU A 493 16.34 15.47 3.86
C LEU A 493 16.08 14.37 4.91
N ASN A 494 15.11 14.61 5.78
CA ASN A 494 14.63 13.60 6.71
C ASN A 494 14.08 12.38 5.95
N LYS A 495 14.48 11.18 6.38
CA LYS A 495 14.09 9.90 5.77
C LYS A 495 12.59 9.65 5.86
N GLU A 496 11.95 10.00 6.99
CA GLU A 496 10.49 9.92 7.15
C GLU A 496 9.82 10.85 6.14
N HIS A 497 10.31 12.09 6.00
CA HIS A 497 9.77 13.05 5.04
C HIS A 497 9.86 12.55 3.58
N ILE A 498 11.01 11.99 3.17
CA ILE A 498 11.17 11.39 1.83
C ILE A 498 10.12 10.29 1.59
N ALA A 499 9.99 9.34 2.53
CA ALA A 499 9.04 8.23 2.41
C ALA A 499 7.58 8.73 2.40
N THR A 500 7.23 9.68 3.27
CA THR A 500 5.91 10.30 3.33
C THR A 500 5.55 10.96 2.00
N VAL A 501 6.42 11.81 1.44
CA VAL A 501 6.14 12.51 0.17
C VAL A 501 5.97 11.52 -0.99
N MET A 502 6.84 10.51 -1.08
CA MET A 502 6.78 9.49 -2.13
C MET A 502 5.51 8.63 -2.03
N PHE A 503 5.20 8.10 -0.85
CA PHE A 503 4.04 7.23 -0.66
C PHE A 503 2.71 7.97 -0.80
N VAL A 504 2.59 9.17 -0.25
CA VAL A 504 1.35 9.96 -0.35
C VAL A 504 1.11 10.43 -1.78
N GLY A 505 2.17 10.87 -2.49
CA GLY A 505 2.02 11.30 -3.88
C GLY A 505 1.55 10.18 -4.82
N ASN A 506 2.10 8.97 -4.67
CA ASN A 506 1.58 7.80 -5.37
C ASN A 506 0.14 7.46 -4.95
N PHE A 507 -0.15 7.51 -3.66
CA PHE A 507 -1.48 7.19 -3.14
C PHE A 507 -2.57 8.15 -3.64
N ILE A 508 -2.28 9.44 -3.78
CA ILE A 508 -3.16 10.40 -4.47
C ILE A 508 -3.45 9.93 -5.90
N GLY A 509 -2.42 9.47 -6.61
CA GLY A 509 -2.55 8.86 -7.92
C GLY A 509 -3.45 7.62 -7.92
N ILE A 510 -3.31 6.73 -6.94
CA ILE A 510 -4.18 5.54 -6.78
C ILE A 510 -5.63 5.94 -6.54
N VAL A 511 -5.90 6.89 -5.64
CA VAL A 511 -7.26 7.37 -5.34
C VAL A 511 -7.93 7.97 -6.58
N CYS A 512 -7.16 8.71 -7.39
CA CYS A 512 -7.64 9.37 -8.59
C CYS A 512 -7.53 8.48 -9.85
N ALA A 513 -7.02 7.25 -9.75
CA ALA A 513 -6.88 6.38 -10.90
C ALA A 513 -8.27 5.96 -11.39
N ARG A 514 -8.59 6.21 -12.66
CA ARG A 514 -9.90 5.83 -13.21
C ARG A 514 -10.17 4.33 -13.11
N SER A 515 -9.19 3.49 -13.44
CA SER A 515 -9.32 2.03 -13.39
C SER A 515 -8.18 1.40 -12.61
N LEU A 516 -8.53 0.53 -11.67
CA LEU A 516 -7.60 -0.25 -10.88
C LEU A 516 -7.84 -1.74 -11.10
N HIS A 517 -7.00 -2.39 -11.91
CA HIS A 517 -7.05 -3.84 -12.08
C HIS A 517 -6.36 -4.52 -10.91
N TYR A 518 -6.75 -5.76 -10.63
CA TYR A 518 -6.22 -6.58 -9.53
C TYR A 518 -4.69 -6.63 -9.39
N GLN A 519 -3.96 -6.52 -10.51
CA GLN A 519 -2.49 -6.50 -10.49
C GLN A 519 -1.91 -5.21 -9.91
N PHE A 520 -2.64 -4.10 -9.99
CA PHE A 520 -2.20 -2.77 -9.54
C PHE A 520 -2.18 -2.64 -8.01
N TYR A 521 -2.63 -3.66 -7.28
CA TYR A 521 -2.50 -3.66 -5.83
C TYR A 521 -1.02 -3.61 -5.37
N SER A 522 -0.12 -4.23 -6.14
CA SER A 522 1.32 -4.17 -5.89
C SER A 522 1.90 -2.75 -5.99
N TRP A 523 1.20 -1.81 -6.63
CA TRP A 523 1.66 -0.43 -6.81
C TRP A 523 1.69 0.36 -5.50
N TYR A 524 0.93 -0.07 -4.50
CA TYR A 524 0.80 0.71 -3.27
C TYR A 524 0.58 -0.12 -2.01
N PHE A 525 0.40 -1.45 -2.09
CA PHE A 525 0.24 -2.33 -0.92
C PHE A 525 1.31 -2.05 0.15
N TYR A 526 2.58 -2.02 -0.24
CA TYR A 526 3.70 -1.79 0.68
C TYR A 526 3.75 -0.36 1.26
N SER A 527 2.92 0.57 0.77
CA SER A 527 2.77 1.90 1.38
C SER A 527 1.65 1.96 2.42
N LEU A 528 0.68 1.03 2.38
CA LEU A 528 -0.51 1.08 3.23
C LEU A 528 -0.18 1.09 4.73
N PRO A 529 0.66 0.20 5.28
CA PRO A 529 1.02 0.26 6.68
C PRO A 529 1.71 1.57 7.06
N PHE A 530 2.52 2.14 6.16
CA PHE A 530 3.19 3.42 6.41
C PHE A 530 2.17 4.55 6.55
N LEU A 531 1.28 4.69 5.56
CA LEU A 531 0.25 5.74 5.53
C LEU A 531 -0.69 5.66 6.75
N LEU A 532 -1.08 4.44 7.15
CA LEU A 532 -1.92 4.22 8.32
C LEU A 532 -1.25 4.61 9.63
N TRP A 533 0.06 4.37 9.76
CA TRP A 533 0.83 4.78 10.95
C TRP A 533 1.19 6.26 10.95
N LYS A 534 1.31 6.87 9.77
CA LYS A 534 1.48 8.31 9.63
C LYS A 534 0.23 9.06 10.06
N ALA A 535 -0.95 8.52 9.78
CA ALA A 535 -2.21 9.06 10.24
C ALA A 535 -2.35 8.95 11.78
N PRO A 536 -2.97 9.95 12.45
CA PRO A 536 -3.19 9.97 13.90
C PRO A 536 -4.38 9.07 14.30
N PHE A 537 -4.39 7.82 13.81
CA PHE A 537 -5.43 6.84 14.09
C PHE A 537 -5.03 5.90 15.24
N PRO A 538 -6.00 5.43 16.06
CA PRO A 538 -5.73 4.35 17.00
C PRO A 538 -5.38 3.06 16.26
N THR A 539 -4.56 2.20 16.87
CA THR A 539 -4.06 0.95 16.25
C THR A 539 -5.19 0.04 15.74
N SER A 540 -6.30 -0.06 16.47
CA SER A 540 -7.46 -0.85 16.04
C SER A 540 -8.01 -0.38 14.69
N LEU A 541 -8.20 0.93 14.52
CA LEU A 541 -8.69 1.52 13.29
C LEU A 541 -7.71 1.30 12.13
N ARG A 542 -6.40 1.41 12.38
CA ARG A 542 -5.37 1.12 11.37
C ARG A 542 -5.51 -0.31 10.83
N LEU A 543 -5.67 -1.29 11.72
CA LEU A 543 -5.82 -2.69 11.34
C LEU A 543 -7.13 -2.96 10.61
N ILE A 544 -8.24 -2.33 11.03
CA ILE A 544 -9.54 -2.44 10.35
C ILE A 544 -9.45 -1.89 8.93
N LEU A 545 -8.85 -0.71 8.73
CA LEU A 545 -8.69 -0.10 7.41
C LEU A 545 -7.75 -0.93 6.52
N PHE A 546 -6.65 -1.45 7.07
CA PHE A 546 -5.74 -2.34 6.35
C PHE A 546 -6.44 -3.62 5.89
N ALA A 547 -7.15 -4.29 6.80
CA ALA A 547 -7.89 -5.50 6.49
C ALA A 547 -9.05 -5.25 5.51
N GLY A 548 -9.73 -4.11 5.63
CA GLY A 548 -10.79 -3.71 4.70
C GLY A 548 -10.28 -3.44 3.28
N ALA A 549 -9.08 -2.84 3.16
CA ALA A 549 -8.41 -2.69 1.86
C ALA A 549 -8.06 -4.06 1.29
N GLU A 550 -7.39 -4.94 2.06
CA GLU A 550 -7.04 -6.30 1.63
C GLU A 550 -8.29 -7.08 1.21
N LEU A 551 -9.39 -6.99 1.96
CA LEU A 551 -10.66 -7.63 1.62
C LEU A 551 -11.20 -7.12 0.28
N SER A 552 -11.26 -5.80 0.09
CA SER A 552 -11.80 -5.18 -1.12
C SER A 552 -11.02 -5.62 -2.37
N TRP A 553 -9.70 -5.77 -2.23
CA TRP A 553 -8.87 -6.31 -3.30
C TRP A 553 -9.07 -7.79 -3.52
N ASN A 554 -9.41 -8.61 -2.51
CA ASN A 554 -9.57 -10.06 -2.67
C ASN A 554 -10.97 -10.51 -3.14
N ILE A 555 -11.98 -9.64 -3.15
CA ILE A 555 -13.30 -9.92 -3.72
C ILE A 555 -13.20 -9.96 -5.26
N TYR A 556 -13.61 -11.08 -5.86
CA TYR A 556 -13.60 -11.30 -7.31
C TYR A 556 -14.90 -11.98 -7.79
N PRO A 557 -15.56 -11.46 -8.86
CA PRO A 557 -15.34 -10.13 -9.45
C PRO A 557 -15.69 -9.02 -8.43
N SER A 558 -15.17 -7.81 -8.66
CA SER A 558 -15.50 -6.66 -7.82
C SER A 558 -16.99 -6.33 -7.96
N ASN A 559 -17.58 -5.76 -6.91
CA ASN A 559 -18.94 -5.26 -6.94
C ASN A 559 -19.01 -3.83 -6.41
N SER A 560 -20.19 -3.20 -6.54
CA SER A 560 -20.41 -1.81 -6.13
C SER A 560 -20.07 -1.57 -4.66
N TYR A 561 -20.39 -2.52 -3.77
CA TYR A 561 -20.11 -2.42 -2.34
C TYR A 561 -18.61 -2.49 -2.03
N SER A 562 -17.90 -3.49 -2.57
CA SER A 562 -16.46 -3.63 -2.34
C SER A 562 -15.68 -2.44 -2.90
N SER A 563 -16.10 -1.95 -4.08
CA SER A 563 -15.50 -0.78 -4.70
C SER A 563 -15.76 0.51 -3.92
N PHE A 564 -16.98 0.70 -3.41
CA PHE A 564 -17.32 1.87 -2.60
C PHE A 564 -16.60 1.85 -1.25
N LEU A 565 -16.53 0.68 -0.61
CA LEU A 565 -15.75 0.48 0.61
C LEU A 565 -14.28 0.84 0.40
N LEU A 566 -13.66 0.36 -0.69
CA LEU A 566 -12.27 0.68 -1.03
C LEU A 566 -12.06 2.19 -1.17
N LEU A 567 -12.95 2.89 -1.88
CA LEU A 567 -12.88 4.34 -2.02
C LEU A 567 -12.99 5.05 -0.66
N CYS A 568 -13.94 4.63 0.19
CA CYS A 568 -14.10 5.21 1.53
C CYS A 568 -12.82 5.02 2.38
N ILE A 569 -12.23 3.82 2.35
CA ILE A 569 -10.97 3.54 3.05
C ILE A 569 -9.86 4.43 2.51
N HIS A 570 -9.75 4.57 1.19
CA HIS A 570 -8.73 5.40 0.56
C HIS A 570 -8.86 6.88 0.94
N LEU A 571 -10.08 7.43 0.87
CA LEU A 571 -10.36 8.81 1.28
C LEU A 571 -10.07 9.03 2.76
N PHE A 572 -10.40 8.05 3.61
CA PHE A 572 -10.14 8.15 5.04
C PHE A 572 -8.64 8.10 5.37
N ILE A 573 -7.86 7.27 4.68
CA ILE A 573 -6.39 7.28 4.78
C ILE A 573 -5.83 8.64 4.32
N LEU A 574 -6.30 9.16 3.19
CA LEU A 574 -5.82 10.45 2.66
C LEU A 574 -6.13 11.60 3.63
N TRP A 575 -7.34 11.61 4.21
CA TRP A 575 -7.72 12.54 5.26
C TRP A 575 -6.85 12.39 6.51
N GLY A 576 -6.59 11.16 6.96
CA GLY A 576 -5.72 10.87 8.09
C GLY A 576 -4.30 11.41 7.92
N VAL A 577 -3.71 11.24 6.74
CA VAL A 577 -2.37 11.76 6.45
C VAL A 577 -2.38 13.29 6.29
N TRP A 578 -3.48 13.87 5.80
CA TRP A 578 -3.64 15.33 5.74
C TRP A 578 -3.60 16.00 7.12
N ILE A 579 -4.29 15.43 8.11
CA ILE A 579 -4.37 15.97 9.47
C ILE A 579 -3.18 15.59 10.36
N ALA A 580 -2.31 14.69 9.91
CA ALA A 580 -1.13 14.30 10.67
C ALA A 580 -0.24 15.52 11.00
N PRO A 581 0.58 15.49 12.06
CA PRO A 581 1.60 16.52 12.26
C PRO A 581 2.59 16.55 11.08
N THR A 582 3.01 17.74 10.65
CA THR A 582 4.07 17.91 9.65
C THR A 582 5.42 17.54 10.28
N GLU A 583 6.20 16.69 9.63
CA GLU A 583 7.58 16.40 10.07
C GLU A 583 8.53 17.54 9.70
N ASP A 584 9.67 17.60 10.38
CA ASP A 584 10.80 18.40 9.94
C ASP A 584 11.40 17.85 8.64
N GLU A 585 11.54 18.73 7.65
CA GLU A 585 11.93 18.37 6.29
C GLU A 585 13.40 17.99 6.17
N PHE A 586 14.24 18.63 6.99
CA PHE A 586 15.69 18.48 7.00
C PHE A 586 16.10 17.78 8.29
N VAL A 587 17.26 17.12 8.26
CA VAL A 587 17.88 16.61 9.48
C VAL A 587 18.41 17.80 10.28
N ASP A 588 18.08 17.87 11.58
CA ASP A 588 18.64 18.89 12.46
C ASP A 588 20.17 18.75 12.49
N GLU A 589 20.89 19.83 12.18
CA GLU A 589 22.33 19.88 12.40
C GLU A 589 22.54 19.92 13.92
N GLU A 590 23.15 18.87 14.50
CA GLU A 590 23.67 18.98 15.86
C GLU A 590 24.57 20.22 15.91
N PRO A 591 24.38 21.14 16.87
CA PRO A 591 25.25 22.28 17.00
C PRO A 591 26.66 21.75 17.20
N THR A 592 27.51 21.94 16.21
CA THR A 592 28.94 21.71 16.34
C THR A 592 29.36 22.57 17.52
N GLU A 593 29.77 21.93 18.62
CA GLU A 593 30.48 22.60 19.70
C GLU A 593 31.61 23.38 19.05
N LYS A 594 31.44 24.69 18.96
CA LYS A 594 32.54 25.59 18.69
C LYS A 594 33.50 25.35 19.84
N LYS A 595 34.56 24.59 19.58
CA LYS A 595 35.78 24.70 20.37
C LYS A 595 36.22 26.15 20.23
N GLU A 596 35.91 26.94 21.25
CA GLU A 596 36.63 28.18 21.50
C GLU A 596 38.09 27.77 21.76
N GLU A 597 38.96 28.08 20.79
CA GLU A 597 40.42 28.07 20.96
C GLU A 597 40.88 29.34 21.69
#